data_AF-A0A8X7C8V8-F1
#
_entry.id   AF-A0A8X7C8V8-F1
#
_cell.length_a   1.000
_cell.length_b   1.000
_cell.length_c   1.000
_cell.angle_alpha   90.00
_cell.angle_beta   90.00
_cell.angle_gamma   90.00
#
_symmetry.space_group_name_H-M   'P 1'
#
loop_
_entity.id
_entity.type
_entity.pdbx_description
1 polymer ?
#
loop_
_entity_poly.entity_id
_entity_poly.type
_entity_poly.pdbx_seq_one_letter_code
_entity_poly.pdbx_strand_id
1 'polypeptide(L)'
;MRLSKASLNIDNDDIVIKTLGIQWHPASDVFYFKITPLSFEGTLTKKTLLSTIAKTFDPLGWLSPITIQYKTITQRLWKQQLQREERVPPDITLESEQLAKDVQLVKDIKIPRFLFVDSDNQFHLFGFSDASLKSYAAAIYCRSVSDTGKINVQLIIAETRVAPLKPVSLPRIELSGALLLVKLMDFTCKALNYPISQTQFYTDSTIVLAWIGSHASRWKTFEANRVAKIQTLSSATQWHHISGSANPADLATRGVSSSTLLTSIWMCGPKFLHETFPFQTDSSVPSLNDAVPEERYCALQSTIVPNYFA
;
A
#
# COMPACT_ATOMS: atom_id res chain seq x y z
N MET A 1 21.66 -14.21 -40.57
CA MET A 1 22.29 -13.30 -39.59
C MET A 1 22.38 -14.06 -38.27
N ARG A 2 23.56 -14.62 -37.96
CA ARG A 2 23.77 -15.44 -36.76
C ARG A 2 23.74 -14.52 -35.54
N LEU A 3 22.81 -14.77 -34.61
CA LEU A 3 22.88 -14.20 -33.27
C LEU A 3 24.15 -14.73 -32.60
N SER A 4 25.13 -13.85 -32.38
CA SER A 4 26.27 -14.14 -31.53
C SER A 4 25.75 -14.46 -30.13
N LYS A 5 26.00 -15.67 -29.65
CA LYS A 5 25.88 -16.02 -28.23
C LYS A 5 26.77 -15.06 -27.45
N ALA A 6 26.19 -14.02 -26.88
CA ALA A 6 26.78 -13.32 -25.75
C ALA A 6 26.68 -14.29 -24.57
N SER A 7 27.75 -15.05 -24.34
CA SER A 7 27.95 -15.76 -23.08
C SER A 7 28.09 -14.71 -21.99
N LEU A 8 26.99 -14.42 -21.29
CA LEU A 8 27.00 -13.71 -20.02
C LEU A 8 27.78 -14.59 -19.03
N ASN A 9 29.00 -14.18 -18.72
CA ASN A 9 29.83 -14.82 -17.72
C ASN A 9 29.24 -14.44 -16.35
N ILE A 10 28.40 -15.32 -15.77
CA ILE A 10 27.64 -15.07 -14.53
C ILE A 10 28.55 -15.17 -13.28
N ASP A 11 29.80 -15.61 -13.43
CA ASP A 11 30.75 -15.85 -12.33
C ASP A 11 31.50 -14.58 -11.84
N ASN A 12 31.14 -13.39 -12.31
CA ASN A 12 31.63 -12.15 -11.71
C ASN A 12 30.63 -11.66 -10.66
N ASP A 13 31.00 -11.74 -9.39
CA ASP A 13 30.27 -11.20 -8.23
C ASP A 13 29.97 -9.69 -8.31
N ASP A 14 30.46 -8.99 -9.34
CA ASP A 14 30.25 -7.56 -9.56
C ASP A 14 29.18 -7.21 -10.62
N ILE A 15 28.51 -8.19 -11.24
CA ILE A 15 27.50 -7.90 -12.26
C ILE A 15 26.21 -7.43 -11.61
N VAL A 16 25.93 -6.14 -11.76
CA VAL A 16 24.71 -5.50 -11.25
C VAL A 16 23.90 -4.91 -12.38
N ILE A 17 22.63 -5.32 -12.50
CA ILE A 17 21.70 -4.75 -13.47
C ILE A 17 20.92 -3.61 -12.80
N LYS A 18 20.84 -2.46 -13.46
CA LYS A 18 20.22 -1.24 -12.93
C LYS A 18 18.98 -0.88 -13.74
N THR A 19 17.85 -0.72 -13.07
CA THR A 19 16.62 -0.22 -13.68
C THR A 19 15.91 0.69 -12.69
N LEU A 20 15.71 1.97 -13.06
CA LEU A 20 14.91 2.93 -12.29
C LEU A 20 15.29 3.01 -10.80
N GLY A 21 16.58 3.02 -10.45
CA GLY A 21 17.03 3.13 -9.04
C GLY A 21 17.02 1.83 -8.22
N ILE A 22 16.43 0.75 -8.75
CA ILE A 22 16.58 -0.61 -8.22
C ILE A 22 17.80 -1.27 -8.88
N GLN A 23 18.55 -2.00 -8.07
CA GLN A 23 19.65 -2.85 -8.52
C GLN A 23 19.28 -4.32 -8.32
N TRP A 24 19.59 -5.16 -9.30
CA TRP A 24 19.44 -6.62 -9.21
C TRP A 24 20.80 -7.28 -9.24
N HIS A 25 21.02 -8.19 -8.30
CA HIS A 25 22.20 -9.05 -8.24
C HIS A 25 21.85 -10.45 -8.77
N PRO A 26 22.26 -10.83 -9.99
CA PRO A 26 21.83 -12.09 -10.60
C PRO A 26 22.24 -13.34 -9.83
N ALA A 27 23.46 -13.36 -9.27
CA ALA A 27 23.98 -14.55 -8.60
C ALA A 27 23.27 -14.87 -7.27
N SER A 28 22.78 -13.85 -6.56
CA SER A 28 22.05 -14.02 -5.29
C SER A 28 20.54 -13.89 -5.45
N ASP A 29 20.09 -13.52 -6.65
CA ASP A 29 18.71 -13.27 -7.03
C ASP A 29 17.94 -12.28 -6.12
N VAL A 30 18.61 -11.20 -5.74
CA VAL A 30 18.09 -10.20 -4.81
C VAL A 30 18.08 -8.82 -5.45
N PHE A 31 17.00 -8.08 -5.21
CA PHE A 31 16.94 -6.65 -5.44
C PHE A 31 17.41 -5.87 -4.21
N TYR A 32 18.06 -4.74 -4.48
CA TYR A 32 18.53 -3.80 -3.47
C TYR A 32 18.47 -2.38 -4.02
N PHE A 33 18.53 -1.42 -3.11
CA PHE A 33 18.38 -0.02 -3.43
C PHE A 33 19.72 0.70 -3.39
N LYS A 34 20.04 1.41 -4.47
CA LYS A 34 21.20 2.32 -4.46
C LYS A 34 20.74 3.70 -4.09
N ILE A 35 21.07 4.11 -2.87
CA ILE A 35 20.80 5.46 -2.42
C ILE A 35 22.05 6.30 -2.58
N THR A 36 21.91 7.36 -3.38
CA THR A 36 22.93 8.42 -3.40
C THR A 36 22.76 9.22 -2.11
N PRO A 37 23.82 9.41 -1.31
CA PRO A 37 23.74 10.21 -0.10
C PRO A 37 23.06 11.55 -0.42
N LEU A 38 21.97 11.83 0.27
CA LEU A 38 21.26 13.09 0.12
C LEU A 38 22.07 14.11 0.93
N SER A 39 22.89 14.93 0.26
CA SER A 39 23.53 16.09 0.88
C SER A 39 22.76 17.36 0.52
N PHE A 40 22.59 18.22 1.51
CA PHE A 40 22.06 19.56 1.33
C PHE A 40 23.21 20.54 1.53
N GLU A 41 24.11 20.61 0.54
CA GLU A 41 25.16 21.62 0.53
C GLU A 41 24.55 22.99 0.19
N GLY A 42 24.62 23.94 1.13
CA GLY A 42 24.11 25.30 0.96
C GLY A 42 22.63 25.49 1.35
N THR A 43 21.97 26.48 0.73
CA THR A 43 20.57 26.79 1.06
C THR A 43 19.63 25.76 0.44
N LEU A 44 18.84 25.07 1.27
CA LEU A 44 17.81 24.15 0.81
C LEU A 44 16.65 24.92 0.17
N THR A 45 16.51 24.81 -1.15
CA THR A 45 15.39 25.38 -1.90
C THR A 45 14.35 24.31 -2.23
N LYS A 46 13.12 24.73 -2.56
CA LYS A 46 12.08 23.80 -3.00
C LYS A 46 12.56 22.92 -4.15
N LYS A 47 13.29 23.47 -5.11
CA LYS A 47 13.86 22.74 -6.25
C LYS A 47 14.86 21.68 -5.82
N THR A 48 15.82 22.01 -4.96
CA THR A 48 16.85 21.05 -4.55
C THR A 48 16.24 19.95 -3.69
N LEU A 49 15.30 20.28 -2.79
CA LEU A 49 14.58 19.30 -1.99
C LEU A 49 13.76 18.31 -2.85
N LEU A 50 12.96 18.80 -3.81
CA LEU A 50 12.17 17.93 -4.69
C LEU A 50 13.05 17.06 -5.61
N SER A 51 14.16 17.63 -6.11
CA SER A 51 15.15 16.88 -6.89
C SER A 51 15.77 15.75 -6.07
N THR A 52 16.08 16.02 -4.80
CA THR A 52 16.62 15.05 -3.85
C THR A 52 15.61 13.94 -3.55
N ILE A 53 14.34 14.28 -3.28
CA ILE A 53 13.26 13.30 -3.07
C ILE A 53 13.11 12.38 -4.29
N ALA A 54 13.18 12.93 -5.50
CA ALA A 54 13.03 12.18 -6.75
C ALA A 54 14.15 11.14 -6.99
N LYS A 55 15.29 11.23 -6.29
CA LYS A 55 16.38 10.23 -6.36
C LYS A 55 15.99 8.91 -5.68
N THR A 56 15.07 8.94 -4.72
CA THR A 56 14.54 7.73 -4.08
C THR A 56 13.34 7.24 -4.88
N PHE A 57 13.62 6.52 -5.98
CA PHE A 57 12.59 5.95 -6.82
C PHE A 57 12.23 4.52 -6.37
N ASP A 58 10.94 4.29 -6.15
CA ASP A 58 10.41 3.04 -5.62
C ASP A 58 9.14 2.65 -6.41
N PRO A 59 9.30 1.99 -7.57
CA PRO A 59 8.19 1.69 -8.48
C PRO A 59 7.22 0.66 -7.93
N LEU A 60 7.69 -0.24 -7.06
CA LEU A 60 6.89 -1.31 -6.46
C LEU A 60 6.45 -0.99 -5.03
N GLY A 61 6.83 0.16 -4.49
CA GLY A 61 6.38 0.59 -3.18
C GLY A 61 7.04 -0.14 -1.99
N TRP A 62 8.14 -0.86 -2.18
CA TRP A 62 8.81 -1.58 -1.08
C TRP A 62 9.35 -0.63 -0.01
N LEU A 63 9.64 0.62 -0.36
CA LEU A 63 10.06 1.69 0.55
C LEU A 63 8.89 2.62 0.90
N SER A 64 7.64 2.24 0.66
CA SER A 64 6.44 3.04 0.95
C SER A 64 6.42 3.67 2.36
N PRO A 65 6.80 2.95 3.44
CA PRO A 65 6.86 3.54 4.79
C PRO A 65 7.90 4.66 4.94
N ILE A 66 8.90 4.73 4.08
CA ILE A 66 9.85 5.84 4.05
C ILE A 66 9.34 6.93 3.10
N THR A 67 8.96 6.54 1.88
CA THR A 67 8.63 7.49 0.81
C THR A 67 7.35 8.29 1.06
N ILE A 68 6.43 7.80 1.91
CA ILE A 68 5.24 8.57 2.31
C ILE A 68 5.60 9.87 3.06
N GLN A 69 6.73 9.89 3.78
CA GLN A 69 7.22 11.09 4.48
C GLN A 69 7.64 12.15 3.45
N TYR A 70 8.32 11.75 2.37
CA TYR A 70 8.66 12.64 1.27
C TYR A 70 7.43 13.19 0.53
N LYS A 71 6.42 12.33 0.31
CA LYS A 71 5.15 12.76 -0.31
C LYS A 71 4.43 13.78 0.58
N THR A 72 4.46 13.59 1.90
CA THR A 72 3.88 14.50 2.88
C THR A 72 4.59 15.85 2.89
N ILE A 73 5.93 15.86 2.90
CA ILE A 73 6.74 17.09 2.77
C ILE A 73 6.40 17.82 1.47
N THR A 74 6.34 17.08 0.36
CA THR A 74 6.00 17.64 -0.96
C THR A 74 4.63 18.33 -0.94
N GLN A 75 3.62 17.69 -0.33
CA GLN A 75 2.30 18.27 -0.18
C GLN A 75 2.31 19.54 0.68
N ARG A 76 3.07 19.58 1.77
CA ARG A 76 3.22 20.76 2.64
C ARG A 76 3.84 21.95 1.90
N LEU A 77 4.89 21.71 1.12
CA LEU A 77 5.54 22.74 0.29
C LEU A 77 4.59 23.33 -0.77
N TRP A 78 3.68 22.51 -1.28
CA TRP A 78 2.67 22.97 -2.25
C TRP A 78 1.57 23.78 -1.57
N LYS A 79 1.14 23.37 -0.36
CA LYS A 79 0.16 24.10 0.44
C LYS A 79 0.65 25.49 0.83
N GLN A 80 1.94 25.65 1.10
CA GLN A 80 2.58 26.94 1.41
C GLN A 80 2.88 27.79 0.16
N GLN A 81 2.59 27.29 -1.05
CA GLN A 81 2.79 28.01 -2.32
C GLN A 81 4.22 28.50 -2.58
N LEU A 82 5.23 27.82 -2.03
CA LEU A 82 6.64 28.21 -2.22
C LEU A 82 7.02 28.23 -3.71
N GLN A 83 7.79 29.23 -4.11
CA GLN A 83 8.39 29.30 -5.43
C GLN A 83 9.54 28.30 -5.57
N ARG A 84 9.89 27.99 -6.82
CA ARG A 84 10.85 26.92 -7.15
C ARG A 84 12.23 27.13 -6.50
N GLU A 85 12.77 28.33 -6.57
CA GLU A 85 14.09 28.67 -6.00
C GLU A 85 13.99 29.24 -4.57
N GLU A 86 12.79 29.24 -3.98
CA GLU A 86 12.58 29.77 -2.62
C GLU A 86 13.11 28.81 -1.56
N ARG A 87 13.65 29.40 -0.48
CA ARG A 87 14.18 28.66 0.67
C ARG A 87 13.07 27.92 1.40
N VAL A 88 13.34 26.67 1.73
CA VAL A 88 12.43 25.83 2.52
C VAL A 88 12.40 26.32 3.98
N PRO A 89 11.23 26.32 4.66
CA PRO A 89 11.14 26.70 6.06
C PRO A 89 12.06 25.88 6.97
N PRO A 90 12.50 26.44 8.13
CA PRO A 90 13.43 25.76 9.03
C PRO A 90 12.94 24.39 9.53
N ASP A 91 11.65 24.25 9.79
CA ASP A 91 11.04 23.00 10.27
C ASP A 91 11.12 21.89 9.20
N ILE A 92 10.80 22.21 7.94
CA ILE A 92 10.90 21.25 6.84
C ILE A 92 12.37 20.95 6.50
N THR A 93 13.26 21.93 6.68
CA THR A 93 14.70 21.73 6.47
C THR A 93 15.25 20.69 7.44
N LEU A 94 14.97 20.86 8.74
CA LEU A 94 15.39 19.91 9.78
C LEU A 94 14.82 18.51 9.54
N GLU A 95 13.52 18.41 9.22
CA GLU A 95 12.85 17.15 8.88
C GLU A 95 13.51 16.46 7.68
N SER A 96 13.82 17.24 6.62
CA SER A 96 14.43 16.72 5.39
C SER A 96 15.86 16.23 5.63
N GLU A 97 16.66 16.96 6.42
CA GLU A 97 18.01 16.56 6.82
C GLU A 97 18.01 15.26 7.63
N GLN A 98 17.04 15.08 8.52
CA GLN A 98 16.92 13.85 9.30
C GLN A 98 16.58 12.66 8.41
N LEU A 99 15.62 12.83 7.49
CA LEU A 99 15.26 11.77 6.53
C LEU A 99 16.40 11.45 5.56
N ALA A 100 17.19 12.44 5.18
CA ALA A 100 18.37 12.26 4.33
C ALA A 100 19.48 11.41 4.98
N LYS A 101 19.62 11.50 6.31
CA LYS A 101 20.52 10.63 7.08
C LYS A 101 19.94 9.24 7.24
N ASP A 102 18.66 9.14 7.60
CA ASP A 102 17.97 7.87 7.84
C ASP A 102 17.95 6.96 6.62
N VAL A 103 17.67 7.52 5.44
CA VAL A 103 17.52 6.76 4.19
C VAL A 103 18.80 6.02 3.78
N GLN A 104 19.96 6.37 4.32
CA GLN A 104 21.21 5.66 4.02
C GLN A 104 21.19 4.18 4.45
N LEU A 105 20.33 3.82 5.42
CA LEU A 105 20.15 2.44 5.89
C LEU A 105 19.33 1.57 4.91
N VAL A 106 18.65 2.18 3.93
CA VAL A 106 17.87 1.45 2.92
C VAL A 106 18.73 0.54 2.04
N LYS A 107 20.03 0.81 1.92
CA LYS A 107 20.96 -0.06 1.19
C LYS A 107 21.03 -1.48 1.78
N ASP A 108 20.66 -1.64 3.04
CA ASP A 108 20.68 -2.92 3.76
C ASP A 108 19.39 -3.73 3.51
N ILE A 109 18.37 -3.12 2.87
CA ILE A 109 17.14 -3.80 2.46
C ILE A 109 17.43 -4.69 1.26
N LYS A 110 17.14 -5.99 1.44
CA LYS A 110 17.26 -7.03 0.43
C LYS A 110 15.87 -7.59 0.14
N ILE A 111 15.45 -7.53 -1.13
CA ILE A 111 14.17 -8.08 -1.58
C ILE A 111 14.47 -9.28 -2.47
N PRO A 112 14.21 -10.52 -2.01
CA PRO A 112 14.31 -11.69 -2.87
C PRO A 112 13.40 -11.53 -4.09
N ARG A 113 13.90 -11.84 -5.30
CA ARG A 113 13.08 -11.79 -6.51
C ARG A 113 12.20 -13.04 -6.66
N PHE A 114 12.70 -14.18 -6.18
CA PHE A 114 12.06 -15.46 -6.36
C PHE A 114 10.92 -15.69 -5.35
N LEU A 115 9.71 -15.92 -5.88
CA LEU A 115 8.51 -16.12 -5.06
C LEU A 115 8.24 -17.59 -4.70
N PHE A 116 8.76 -18.53 -5.48
CA PHE A 116 8.49 -19.96 -5.31
C PHE A 116 9.31 -20.53 -4.15
N VAL A 117 8.80 -21.58 -3.49
CA VAL A 117 9.55 -22.29 -2.44
C VAL A 117 10.18 -23.56 -2.97
N ASP A 118 9.42 -24.35 -3.73
CA ASP A 118 9.88 -25.58 -4.41
C ASP A 118 9.26 -25.66 -5.83
N SER A 119 9.30 -26.82 -6.49
CA SER A 119 8.46 -27.11 -7.66
C SER A 119 6.99 -27.18 -7.25
N ASP A 120 6.09 -26.69 -8.11
CA ASP A 120 4.63 -26.71 -7.90
C ASP A 120 4.17 -26.00 -6.61
N ASN A 121 3.98 -24.67 -6.69
CA ASN A 121 3.45 -23.88 -5.57
C ASN A 121 2.01 -23.42 -5.85
N GLN A 122 1.20 -23.45 -4.80
CA GLN A 122 -0.04 -22.68 -4.75
C GLN A 122 0.27 -21.25 -4.31
N PHE A 123 -0.32 -20.28 -5.02
CA PHE A 123 -0.13 -18.86 -4.76
C PHE A 123 -1.39 -18.23 -4.21
N HIS A 124 -1.27 -17.61 -3.04
CA HIS A 124 -2.31 -16.80 -2.42
C HIS A 124 -1.84 -15.35 -2.31
N LEU A 125 -2.72 -14.40 -2.62
CA LEU A 125 -2.44 -12.98 -2.45
C LEU A 125 -3.24 -12.39 -1.28
N PHE A 126 -2.54 -11.66 -0.42
CA PHE A 126 -3.10 -11.04 0.77
C PHE A 126 -2.88 -9.54 0.70
N GLY A 127 -3.98 -8.80 0.62
CA GLY A 127 -4.00 -7.35 0.55
C GLY A 127 -4.32 -6.72 1.90
N PHE A 128 -3.60 -5.67 2.26
CA PHE A 128 -3.82 -4.90 3.48
C PHE A 128 -3.99 -3.43 3.12
N SER A 129 -5.04 -2.80 3.64
CA SER A 129 -5.24 -1.36 3.54
C SER A 129 -5.23 -0.71 4.91
N ASP A 130 -4.75 0.52 4.96
CA ASP A 130 -4.84 1.38 6.13
C ASP A 130 -5.03 2.83 5.70
N ALA A 131 -5.57 3.66 6.60
CA ALA A 131 -5.66 5.10 6.38
C ALA A 131 -5.52 5.91 7.67
N SER A 132 -4.94 7.09 7.51
CA SER A 132 -4.89 8.15 8.49
C SER A 132 -5.39 9.46 7.87
N LEU A 133 -5.52 10.50 8.70
CA LEU A 133 -5.82 11.86 8.19
C LEU A 133 -4.72 12.43 7.29
N LYS A 134 -3.51 11.84 7.28
CA LYS A 134 -2.38 12.31 6.47
C LYS A 134 -2.26 11.56 5.14
N SER A 135 -2.65 10.29 5.10
CA SER A 135 -2.33 9.38 3.99
C SER A 135 -3.17 8.10 4.07
N TYR A 136 -3.20 7.35 2.98
CA TYR A 136 -3.74 5.99 2.94
C TYR A 136 -2.84 5.11 2.09
N ALA A 137 -2.83 3.82 2.40
CA ALA A 137 -1.90 2.85 1.84
C ALA A 137 -2.59 1.53 1.51
N ALA A 138 -1.99 0.80 0.58
CA ALA A 138 -2.30 -0.58 0.25
C ALA A 138 -0.98 -1.36 0.12
N ALA A 139 -0.92 -2.58 0.66
CA ALA A 139 0.22 -3.48 0.53
C ALA A 139 -0.28 -4.89 0.17
N ILE A 140 0.41 -5.55 -0.76
CA ILE A 140 0.04 -6.89 -1.24
C ILE A 140 1.20 -7.84 -1.04
N TYR A 141 0.91 -8.91 -0.30
CA TYR A 141 1.82 -10.01 -0.04
C TYR A 141 1.43 -11.21 -0.89
N CYS A 142 2.45 -11.87 -1.40
CA CYS A 142 2.33 -13.18 -2.02
C CYS A 142 2.76 -14.24 -1.01
N ARG A 143 1.90 -15.22 -0.81
CA ARG A 143 2.19 -16.43 -0.05
C ARG A 143 2.24 -17.59 -1.01
N SER A 144 3.40 -18.23 -1.12
CA SER A 144 3.58 -19.47 -1.85
C SER A 144 3.65 -20.65 -0.87
N VAL A 145 3.01 -21.76 -1.26
CA VAL A 145 2.98 -22.99 -0.50
C VAL A 145 3.37 -24.14 -1.41
N SER A 146 4.38 -24.89 -1.01
CA SER A 146 4.75 -26.14 -1.68
C SER A 146 3.89 -27.31 -1.21
N ASP A 147 3.86 -28.40 -1.97
CA ASP A 147 3.20 -29.65 -1.58
C ASP A 147 3.75 -30.26 -0.28
N THR A 148 4.98 -29.92 0.10
CA THR A 148 5.61 -30.35 1.36
C THR A 148 5.22 -29.47 2.56
N GLY A 149 4.40 -28.44 2.34
CA GLY A 149 3.94 -27.52 3.37
C GLY A 149 4.91 -26.37 3.69
N LYS A 150 6.03 -26.24 2.97
CA LYS A 150 6.90 -25.07 3.12
C LYS A 150 6.21 -23.81 2.61
N ILE A 151 6.33 -22.72 3.37
CA ILE A 151 5.68 -21.44 3.12
C ILE A 151 6.74 -20.35 2.90
N ASN A 152 6.50 -19.47 1.94
CA ASN A 152 7.23 -18.22 1.77
C ASN A 152 6.24 -17.08 1.61
N VAL A 153 6.50 -15.97 2.29
CA VAL A 153 5.67 -14.76 2.26
C VAL A 153 6.55 -13.58 1.90
N GLN A 154 6.19 -12.86 0.85
CA GLN A 154 6.96 -11.71 0.37
C GLN A 154 6.03 -10.57 -0.04
N LEU A 155 6.41 -9.34 0.30
CA LEU A 155 5.78 -8.13 -0.21
C LEU A 155 6.03 -8.00 -1.72
N ILE A 156 4.97 -8.04 -2.53
CA ILE A 156 5.07 -7.90 -3.98
C ILE A 156 5.04 -6.44 -4.39
N ILE A 157 4.03 -5.72 -3.90
CA ILE A 157 3.78 -4.35 -4.28
C ILE A 157 3.04 -3.61 -3.18
N ALA A 158 3.31 -2.32 -3.05
CA ALA A 158 2.53 -1.41 -2.22
C ALA A 158 2.30 -0.09 -2.95
N GLU A 159 1.21 0.59 -2.61
CA GLU A 159 0.92 1.94 -3.10
C GLU A 159 0.49 2.83 -1.93
N THR A 160 1.01 4.05 -1.90
CA THR A 160 0.67 5.06 -0.89
C THR A 160 0.23 6.36 -1.55
N ARG A 161 -0.75 7.02 -0.93
CA ARG A 161 -1.28 8.31 -1.36
C ARG A 161 -1.42 9.25 -0.17
N VAL A 162 -1.05 10.51 -0.36
CA VAL A 162 -1.35 11.56 0.62
C VAL A 162 -2.85 11.86 0.61
N ALA A 163 -3.41 12.12 1.79
CA ALA A 163 -4.82 12.48 1.92
C ALA A 163 -5.12 13.77 1.15
N PRO A 164 -6.32 13.93 0.58
CA PRO A 164 -6.71 15.16 -0.09
C PRO A 164 -6.56 16.39 0.82
N LEU A 165 -6.14 17.52 0.23
CA LEU A 165 -6.06 18.79 0.97
C LEU A 165 -7.43 19.31 1.41
N LYS A 166 -8.49 18.93 0.68
CA LYS A 166 -9.86 19.23 1.08
C LYS A 166 -10.24 18.31 2.25
N PRO A 167 -10.83 18.83 3.34
CA PRO A 167 -11.26 18.02 4.46
C PRO A 167 -12.19 16.88 4.01
N VAL A 168 -11.84 15.67 4.41
CA VAL A 168 -12.62 14.44 4.18
C VAL A 168 -12.63 13.68 5.51
N SER A 169 -13.75 13.04 5.86
CA SER A 169 -13.85 12.25 7.09
C SER A 169 -12.89 11.05 7.04
N LEU A 170 -12.40 10.61 8.20
CA LEU A 170 -11.51 9.46 8.30
C LEU A 170 -12.10 8.19 7.63
N PRO A 171 -13.38 7.82 7.85
CA PRO A 171 -13.99 6.67 7.17
C PRO A 171 -13.93 6.74 5.64
N ARG A 172 -14.07 7.93 5.05
CA ARG A 172 -13.97 8.13 3.60
C ARG A 172 -12.54 7.95 3.07
N ILE A 173 -11.54 8.27 3.89
CA ILE A 173 -10.13 8.03 3.56
C ILE A 173 -9.84 6.53 3.68
N GLU A 174 -10.31 5.87 4.73
CA GLU A 174 -10.23 4.41 4.90
C GLU A 174 -10.88 3.67 3.72
N LEU A 175 -12.09 4.07 3.29
CA LEU A 175 -12.74 3.51 2.10
C LEU A 175 -11.94 3.78 0.81
N SER A 176 -11.21 4.89 0.75
CA SER A 176 -10.32 5.18 -0.38
C SER A 176 -9.06 4.30 -0.36
N GLY A 177 -8.56 3.93 0.83
CA GLY A 177 -7.54 2.89 1.02
C GLY A 177 -8.00 1.51 0.56
N ALA A 178 -9.23 1.12 0.94
CA ALA A 178 -9.83 -0.14 0.47
C ALA A 178 -10.00 -0.17 -1.06
N LEU A 179 -10.47 0.94 -1.67
CA LEU A 179 -10.56 1.05 -3.13
C LEU A 179 -9.18 1.01 -3.81
N LEU A 180 -8.17 1.61 -3.20
CA LEU A 180 -6.79 1.54 -3.68
C LEU A 180 -6.32 0.08 -3.70
N LEU A 181 -6.59 -0.65 -2.63
CA LEU A 181 -6.16 -2.04 -2.46
C LEU A 181 -6.75 -2.98 -3.53
N VAL A 182 -8.06 -2.92 -3.80
CA VAL A 182 -8.66 -3.80 -4.82
C VAL A 182 -8.16 -3.53 -6.22
N LYS A 183 -7.87 -2.26 -6.54
CA LYS A 183 -7.29 -1.89 -7.83
C LYS A 183 -5.86 -2.40 -7.96
N LEU A 184 -5.08 -2.28 -6.89
CA LEU A 184 -3.72 -2.79 -6.84
C LEU A 184 -3.71 -4.33 -6.94
N MET A 185 -4.68 -5.01 -6.31
CA MET A 185 -4.83 -6.47 -6.39
C MET A 185 -5.20 -6.93 -7.81
N ASP A 186 -6.17 -6.28 -8.45
CA ASP A 186 -6.54 -6.58 -9.83
C ASP A 186 -5.35 -6.38 -10.80
N PHE A 187 -4.59 -5.30 -10.62
CA PHE A 187 -3.35 -5.07 -11.37
C PHE A 187 -2.33 -6.19 -11.10
N THR A 188 -2.12 -6.56 -9.84
CA THR A 188 -1.12 -7.56 -9.44
C THR A 188 -1.44 -8.93 -10.01
N CYS A 189 -2.70 -9.39 -9.92
CA CYS A 189 -3.12 -10.66 -10.50
C CYS A 189 -2.84 -10.71 -12.01
N LYS A 190 -3.12 -9.62 -12.73
CA LYS A 190 -2.87 -9.52 -14.18
C LYS A 190 -1.37 -9.48 -14.50
N ALA A 191 -0.58 -8.77 -13.69
CA ALA A 191 0.85 -8.60 -13.90
C ALA A 191 1.66 -9.88 -13.60
N LEU A 192 1.27 -10.65 -12.58
CA LEU A 192 1.94 -11.91 -12.25
C LEU A 192 1.75 -12.97 -13.33
N ASN A 193 0.63 -12.93 -14.07
CA ASN A 193 0.32 -13.86 -15.16
C ASN A 193 0.53 -15.34 -14.76
N TYR A 194 0.17 -15.68 -13.53
CA TYR A 194 0.27 -17.02 -12.95
C TYR A 194 -1.03 -17.35 -12.21
N PRO A 195 -1.47 -18.63 -12.16
CA PRO A 195 -2.67 -19.01 -11.42
C PRO A 195 -2.60 -18.61 -9.94
N ILE A 196 -3.52 -17.74 -9.51
CA ILE A 196 -3.70 -17.36 -8.11
C ILE A 196 -4.87 -18.17 -7.55
N SER A 197 -4.58 -19.02 -6.56
CA SER A 197 -5.60 -19.89 -5.96
C SER A 197 -6.58 -19.11 -5.10
N GLN A 198 -6.13 -18.01 -4.47
CA GLN A 198 -6.99 -17.21 -3.59
C GLN A 198 -6.49 -15.77 -3.42
N THR A 199 -7.43 -14.84 -3.26
CA THR A 199 -7.18 -13.47 -2.84
C THR A 199 -8.00 -13.11 -1.60
N GLN A 200 -7.40 -12.42 -0.63
CA GLN A 200 -8.04 -11.93 0.60
C GLN A 200 -7.62 -10.49 0.89
N PHE A 201 -8.50 -9.73 1.55
CA PHE A 201 -8.35 -8.31 1.84
C PHE A 201 -8.54 -8.03 3.33
N TYR A 202 -7.70 -7.17 3.89
CA TYR A 202 -7.72 -6.81 5.30
C TYR A 202 -7.74 -5.29 5.50
N THR A 203 -8.54 -4.84 6.46
CA THR A 203 -8.60 -3.46 6.95
C THR A 203 -8.93 -3.48 8.43
N ASP A 204 -8.47 -2.47 9.18
CA ASP A 204 -8.83 -2.28 10.60
C ASP A 204 -10.10 -1.44 10.79
N SER A 205 -10.64 -0.87 9.70
CA SER A 205 -11.89 -0.12 9.72
C SER A 205 -13.11 -1.01 9.61
N THR A 206 -13.79 -1.23 10.73
CA THR A 206 -15.09 -1.92 10.77
C THR A 206 -16.18 -1.18 10.01
N ILE A 207 -16.12 0.16 9.93
CA ILE A 207 -17.05 0.99 9.14
C ILE A 207 -16.90 0.67 7.65
N VAL A 208 -15.66 0.56 7.16
CA VAL A 208 -15.40 0.19 5.76
C VAL A 208 -15.88 -1.23 5.46
N LEU A 209 -15.66 -2.19 6.36
CA LEU A 209 -16.18 -3.56 6.21
C LEU A 209 -17.71 -3.57 6.12
N ALA A 210 -18.38 -2.83 7.01
CA ALA A 210 -19.83 -2.62 6.99
C ALA A 210 -20.33 -2.05 5.66
N TRP A 211 -19.63 -1.05 5.12
CA TRP A 211 -19.95 -0.46 3.82
C TRP A 211 -19.79 -1.42 2.66
N ILE A 212 -18.70 -2.19 2.64
CA ILE A 212 -18.41 -3.19 1.61
C ILE A 212 -19.40 -4.36 1.67
N GLY A 213 -19.81 -4.76 2.87
CA GLY A 213 -20.76 -5.84 3.11
C GLY A 213 -22.20 -5.53 2.69
N SER A 214 -22.56 -4.26 2.49
CA SER A 214 -23.92 -3.86 2.10
C SER A 214 -24.00 -3.34 0.67
N HIS A 215 -25.20 -3.41 0.07
CA HIS A 215 -25.40 -2.93 -1.28
C HIS A 215 -25.11 -1.42 -1.42
N ALA A 216 -24.34 -1.04 -2.45
CA ALA A 216 -23.83 0.31 -2.65
C ALA A 216 -24.91 1.42 -2.65
N SER A 217 -26.13 1.11 -3.09
CA SER A 217 -27.25 2.08 -3.16
C SER A 217 -27.71 2.62 -1.80
N ARG A 218 -27.33 1.97 -0.70
CA ARG A 218 -27.64 2.44 0.67
C ARG A 218 -26.89 3.73 1.02
N TRP A 219 -25.75 3.97 0.39
CA TRP A 219 -24.82 5.01 0.82
C TRP A 219 -24.99 6.32 0.06
N LYS A 220 -24.40 7.39 0.60
CA LYS A 220 -24.27 8.67 -0.11
C LYS A 220 -23.32 8.48 -1.31
N THR A 221 -23.39 9.40 -2.27
CA THR A 221 -22.76 9.26 -3.60
C THR A 221 -21.26 8.95 -3.53
N PHE A 222 -20.53 9.52 -2.57
CA PHE A 222 -19.09 9.30 -2.43
C PHE A 222 -18.76 7.84 -2.10
N GLU A 223 -19.47 7.30 -1.11
CA GLU A 223 -19.33 5.95 -0.57
C GLU A 223 -19.91 4.95 -1.57
N ALA A 224 -21.12 5.20 -2.08
CA ALA A 224 -21.80 4.35 -3.06
C ALA A 224 -20.93 4.09 -4.30
N ASN A 225 -20.33 5.13 -4.88
CA ASN A 225 -19.48 4.97 -6.06
C ASN A 225 -18.22 4.12 -5.79
N ARG A 226 -17.63 4.24 -4.59
CA ARG A 226 -16.43 3.46 -4.21
C ARG A 226 -16.78 2.04 -3.85
N VAL A 227 -17.83 1.83 -3.06
CA VAL A 227 -18.35 0.52 -2.68
C VAL A 227 -18.76 -0.26 -3.93
N ALA A 228 -19.49 0.35 -4.87
CA ALA A 228 -19.83 -0.30 -6.14
C ALA A 228 -18.57 -0.75 -6.89
N LYS A 229 -17.53 0.09 -6.94
CA LYS A 229 -16.27 -0.29 -7.61
C LYS A 229 -15.52 -1.40 -6.87
N ILE A 230 -15.51 -1.39 -5.54
CA ILE A 230 -14.96 -2.47 -4.73
C ILE A 230 -15.70 -3.78 -5.02
N GLN A 231 -17.04 -3.76 -4.96
CA GLN A 231 -17.89 -4.93 -5.21
C GLN A 231 -17.79 -5.47 -6.65
N THR A 232 -17.33 -4.66 -7.62
CA THR A 232 -17.03 -5.14 -8.98
C THR A 232 -15.70 -5.89 -9.10
N LEU A 233 -14.78 -5.70 -8.14
CA LEU A 233 -13.41 -6.24 -8.19
C LEU A 233 -13.15 -7.26 -7.07
N SER A 234 -14.00 -7.34 -6.06
CA SER A 234 -13.92 -8.32 -4.97
C SER A 234 -15.28 -8.65 -4.39
N SER A 235 -15.38 -9.80 -3.73
CA SER A 235 -16.56 -10.22 -2.97
C SER A 235 -16.43 -9.79 -1.52
N ALA A 236 -17.55 -9.41 -0.88
CA ALA A 236 -17.58 -9.06 0.54
C ALA A 236 -17.03 -10.17 1.45
N THR A 237 -17.19 -11.44 1.06
CA THR A 237 -16.66 -12.61 1.79
C THR A 237 -15.13 -12.70 1.81
N GLN A 238 -14.44 -11.91 0.99
CA GLN A 238 -12.97 -11.85 0.94
C GLN A 238 -12.39 -10.78 1.86
N TRP A 239 -13.23 -10.00 2.54
CA TRP A 239 -12.81 -8.88 3.38
C TRP A 239 -12.87 -9.25 4.86
N HIS A 240 -11.77 -8.99 5.55
CA HIS A 240 -11.59 -9.35 6.95
C HIS A 240 -11.12 -8.17 7.77
N HIS A 241 -11.47 -8.19 9.05
CA HIS A 241 -10.90 -7.27 10.02
C HIS A 241 -9.49 -7.71 10.43
N ILE A 242 -8.61 -6.75 10.67
CA ILE A 242 -7.30 -6.97 11.32
C ILE A 242 -7.08 -5.86 12.34
N SER A 243 -6.40 -6.15 13.44
CA SER A 243 -6.00 -5.07 14.36
C SER A 243 -4.95 -4.16 13.70
N GLY A 244 -5.02 -2.85 13.98
CA GLY A 244 -4.04 -1.89 13.45
C GLY A 244 -2.58 -2.25 13.79
N SER A 245 -2.33 -2.87 14.94
CA SER A 245 -0.98 -3.32 15.34
C SER A 245 -0.44 -4.51 14.53
N ALA A 246 -1.34 -5.33 13.96
CA ALA A 246 -0.98 -6.42 13.06
C ALA A 246 -1.06 -6.03 11.58
N ASN A 247 -1.57 -4.83 11.27
CA ASN A 247 -1.74 -4.33 9.91
C ASN A 247 -0.42 -3.73 9.39
N PRO A 248 0.26 -4.34 8.40
CA PRO A 248 1.49 -3.79 7.87
C PRO A 248 1.28 -2.46 7.13
N ALA A 249 0.07 -2.19 6.62
CA ALA A 249 -0.22 -0.95 5.90
C ALA A 249 -0.16 0.30 6.81
N ASP A 250 -0.33 0.14 8.14
CA ASP A 250 -0.16 1.22 9.12
C ASP A 250 1.25 1.83 9.08
N LEU A 251 2.28 1.02 8.82
CA LEU A 251 3.65 1.53 8.65
C LEU A 251 3.75 2.48 7.45
N ALA A 252 3.02 2.16 6.36
CA ALA A 252 3.01 2.90 5.12
C ALA A 252 2.11 4.15 5.15
N THR A 253 1.14 4.23 6.06
CA THR A 253 0.37 5.45 6.30
C THR A 253 1.07 6.38 7.27
N ARG A 254 1.57 5.86 8.40
CA ARG A 254 2.24 6.63 9.44
C ARG A 254 3.55 7.22 8.96
N GLY A 255 4.30 6.44 8.20
CA GLY A 255 5.69 6.71 7.88
C GLY A 255 6.61 6.32 9.03
N VAL A 256 7.71 5.62 8.74
CA VAL A 256 8.67 5.14 9.74
C VAL A 256 10.11 5.34 9.30
N SER A 257 11.04 5.30 10.25
CA SER A 257 12.48 5.32 9.96
C SER A 257 12.92 4.05 9.24
N SER A 258 14.03 4.13 8.51
CA SER A 258 14.64 3.01 7.80
C SER A 258 15.06 1.90 8.76
N SER A 259 15.53 2.27 9.96
CA SER A 259 15.83 1.32 11.04
C SER A 259 14.60 0.56 11.55
N THR A 260 13.46 1.24 11.67
CA THR A 260 12.19 0.63 12.05
C THR A 260 11.70 -0.28 10.94
N LEU A 261 11.80 0.17 9.67
CA LEU A 261 11.39 -0.61 8.51
C LEU A 261 12.10 -1.97 8.46
N LEU A 262 13.42 -1.98 8.66
CA LEU A 262 14.28 -3.18 8.64
C LEU A 262 13.89 -4.23 9.68
N THR A 263 13.33 -3.82 10.82
CA THR A 263 12.98 -4.73 11.94
C THR A 263 11.47 -4.99 12.03
N SER A 264 10.67 -4.36 11.18
CA SER A 264 9.21 -4.46 11.18
C SER A 264 8.69 -5.67 10.40
N ILE A 265 7.37 -5.89 10.47
CA ILE A 265 6.66 -6.89 9.67
C ILE A 265 6.53 -6.53 8.19
N TRP A 266 6.93 -5.32 7.77
CA TRP A 266 6.64 -4.80 6.43
C TRP A 266 7.14 -5.69 5.28
N MET A 267 8.35 -6.23 5.36
CA MET A 267 8.91 -7.03 4.26
C MET A 267 8.38 -8.47 4.23
N CYS A 268 8.11 -9.05 5.41
CA CYS A 268 7.77 -10.46 5.57
C CYS A 268 6.27 -10.72 5.82
N GLY A 269 5.49 -9.66 5.97
CA GLY A 269 4.07 -9.71 6.33
C GLY A 269 3.81 -10.11 7.79
N PRO A 270 2.54 -10.10 8.20
CA PRO A 270 2.12 -10.54 9.54
C PRO A 270 2.44 -12.02 9.79
N LYS A 271 2.67 -12.37 11.06
CA LYS A 271 3.03 -13.73 11.49
C LYS A 271 2.04 -14.80 11.02
N PHE A 272 0.74 -14.51 11.07
CA PHE A 272 -0.29 -15.48 10.69
C PHE A 272 -0.20 -15.91 9.22
N LEU A 273 0.40 -15.10 8.33
CA LEU A 273 0.61 -15.51 6.93
C LEU A 273 1.60 -16.68 6.80
N HIS A 274 2.42 -16.92 7.81
CA HIS A 274 3.37 -18.05 7.88
C HIS A 274 2.76 -19.30 8.52
N GLU A 275 1.51 -19.24 8.94
CA GLU A 275 0.77 -20.36 9.53
C GLU A 275 -0.05 -21.10 8.46
N THR A 276 -0.66 -22.21 8.87
CA THR A 276 -1.53 -23.02 7.99
C THR A 276 -2.82 -22.27 7.65
N PHE A 277 -3.20 -22.30 6.37
CA PHE A 277 -4.44 -21.70 5.89
C PHE A 277 -5.61 -22.72 5.98
N PRO A 278 -6.86 -22.33 6.33
CA PRO A 278 -7.34 -20.98 6.61
C PRO A 278 -6.92 -20.46 7.99
N PHE A 279 -6.68 -19.15 8.07
CA PHE A 279 -6.33 -18.49 9.33
C PHE A 279 -7.55 -18.40 10.25
N GLN A 280 -7.33 -18.46 11.56
CA GLN A 280 -8.37 -18.10 12.52
C GLN A 280 -8.62 -16.60 12.43
N THR A 281 -9.73 -16.21 11.80
CA THR A 281 -10.20 -14.83 11.80
C THR A 281 -11.17 -14.63 12.95
N ASP A 282 -10.98 -13.58 13.75
CA ASP A 282 -12.02 -13.08 14.65
C ASP A 282 -13.25 -12.76 13.80
N SER A 283 -14.23 -13.66 13.83
CA SER A 283 -15.37 -13.66 12.90
C SER A 283 -16.42 -12.61 13.24
N SER A 284 -16.09 -11.66 14.12
CA SER A 284 -16.99 -10.57 14.51
C SER A 284 -16.89 -9.43 13.49
N VAL A 285 -17.45 -9.64 12.29
CA VAL A 285 -17.93 -8.48 11.52
C VAL A 285 -19.14 -7.97 12.29
N PRO A 286 -19.14 -6.72 12.81
CA PRO A 286 -20.30 -6.20 13.51
C PRO A 286 -21.51 -6.25 12.57
N SER A 287 -22.58 -6.92 12.98
CA SER A 287 -23.88 -6.73 12.35
C SER A 287 -24.28 -5.27 12.59
N LEU A 288 -24.40 -4.47 11.55
CA LEU A 288 -24.89 -3.10 11.62
C LEU A 288 -26.36 -3.10 12.05
N ASN A 289 -26.61 -3.19 13.36
CA ASN A 289 -27.88 -2.78 13.96
C ASN A 289 -27.84 -1.32 14.41
N ASP A 290 -26.67 -0.67 14.39
CA ASP A 290 -26.49 0.73 14.75
C ASP A 290 -26.22 1.58 13.50
N ALA A 291 -26.96 2.67 13.39
CA ALA A 291 -26.91 3.62 12.28
C ALA A 291 -25.47 4.09 12.02
N VAL A 292 -24.91 3.76 10.85
CA VAL A 292 -23.62 4.33 10.43
C VAL A 292 -23.85 5.84 10.22
N PRO A 293 -22.96 6.74 10.69
CA PRO A 293 -23.18 8.20 10.61
C PRO A 293 -23.52 8.74 9.21
N GLU A 294 -23.18 8.02 8.15
CA GLU A 294 -23.45 8.38 6.76
C GLU A 294 -24.69 7.70 6.12
N GLU A 295 -25.51 6.96 6.87
CA GLU A 295 -26.76 6.38 6.36
C GLU A 295 -27.76 7.46 5.90
N ARG A 296 -28.49 7.16 4.82
CA ARG A 296 -29.63 7.98 4.39
C ARG A 296 -30.81 7.69 5.35
N TYR A 297 -31.33 8.71 6.03
CA TYR A 297 -32.74 8.68 6.43
C TYR A 297 -33.58 8.80 5.16
N CYS A 298 -34.02 7.66 4.61
CA CYS A 298 -35.06 7.66 3.57
C CYS A 298 -36.42 7.79 4.28
N ALA A 299 -36.77 9.02 4.68
CA ALA A 299 -38.13 9.33 5.12
C ALA A 299 -38.88 10.05 4.01
N LEU A 300 -39.57 9.27 3.16
CA LEU A 300 -40.77 9.72 2.47
C LEU A 300 -41.76 8.55 2.43
N GLN A 301 -42.46 8.32 3.55
CA GLN A 301 -43.78 7.70 3.46
C GLN A 301 -44.69 8.74 2.82
N SER A 302 -44.89 8.65 1.51
CA SER A 302 -46.03 9.31 0.87
C SER A 302 -47.28 8.51 1.25
N THR A 303 -47.90 8.84 2.37
CA THR A 303 -49.26 8.39 2.65
C THR A 303 -50.17 9.10 1.66
N ILE A 304 -50.56 8.41 0.60
CA ILE A 304 -51.62 8.85 -0.30
C ILE A 304 -52.89 8.88 0.54
N VAL A 305 -53.36 10.09 0.88
CA VAL A 305 -54.71 10.29 1.42
C VAL A 305 -55.66 10.25 0.22
N PRO A 306 -56.58 9.29 0.11
CA PRO A 306 -57.61 9.33 -0.92
C PRO A 306 -58.62 10.42 -0.55
N ASN A 307 -58.63 11.53 -1.30
CA ASN A 307 -59.74 12.47 -1.29
C ASN A 307 -60.96 11.78 -1.91
N TYR A 308 -61.89 11.34 -1.06
CA TYR A 308 -63.26 11.07 -1.48
C TYR A 308 -63.99 12.41 -1.55
N PHE A 309 -64.31 12.86 -2.77
CA PHE A 309 -65.40 13.79 -3.02
C PHE A 309 -66.62 12.97 -3.44
N ALA A 310 -67.65 12.98 -2.58
CA ALA A 310 -69.06 12.84 -2.90
C ALA A 310 -69.82 13.72 -1.92
#